data_AF-A0A2U3JZ36-F1
#
_entry.id   AF-A0A2U3JZ36-F1
#
_cell.length_a   1.000
_cell.length_b   1.000
_cell.length_c   1.000
_cell.angle_alpha   90.00
_cell.angle_beta   90.00
_cell.angle_gamma   90.00
#
_symmetry.space_group_name_H-M   'P 1'
#
loop_
_entity.id
_entity.type
_entity.pdbx_description
1 polymer ?
#
loop_
_entity_poly.entity_id
_entity_poly.type
_entity_poly.pdbx_seq_one_letter_code
_entity_poly.pdbx_strand_id
1 'polypeptide(L)' 'MFKIPVRGSAALVTAAVIVAVTLIWLPAYRWFFAISVGFGLVIAGALYLWHRFRPVREDEVENKRPLGLS' A
#
# COMPACT_ATOMS: atom_id res chain seq x y z
N MET A 1 15.29 -22.72 7.20
CA MET A 1 14.78 -21.47 6.61
C MET A 1 13.25 -21.52 6.60
N PHE A 2 12.60 -21.06 7.67
CA PHE A 2 11.14 -21.07 7.79
C PHE A 2 10.55 -19.98 6.89
N LYS A 3 10.09 -20.36 5.68
CA LYS A 3 9.25 -19.48 4.86
C LYS A 3 7.82 -19.67 5.36
N ILE A 4 7.35 -18.80 6.25
CA ILE A 4 5.93 -18.77 6.62
C ILE A 4 5.21 -18.27 5.35
N PRO A 5 4.35 -19.09 4.71
CA PRO A 5 3.60 -18.66 3.55
C PRO A 5 2.46 -17.76 4.02
N VAL A 6 2.80 -16.57 4.50
CA VAL A 6 1.81 -15.56 4.84
C VAL A 6 1.26 -15.06 3.51
N ARG A 7 0.17 -15.68 3.06
CA ARG A 7 -0.66 -15.19 1.95
C ARG A 7 -0.91 -13.72 2.26
N GLY A 8 -0.61 -12.80 1.34
CA GLY A 8 -0.60 -11.35 1.62
C GLY A 8 -1.86 -10.83 2.33
N SER A 9 -3.00 -11.49 2.09
CA SER A 9 -4.26 -11.29 2.80
C SER A 9 -4.17 -11.48 4.32
N ALA A 10 -3.45 -12.50 4.82
CA ALA A 10 -3.31 -12.76 6.25
C ALA A 10 -2.50 -11.66 6.96
N ALA A 11 -1.44 -11.15 6.30
CA ALA A 11 -0.67 -10.01 6.81
C ALA A 11 -1.53 -8.74 6.87
N LEU A 12 -2.33 -8.50 5.82
CA LEU A 12 -3.23 -7.34 5.76
C LEU A 12 -4.30 -7.39 6.86
N VAL A 13 -4.94 -8.55 7.06
CA VAL A 13 -5.95 -8.75 8.11
C VAL A 13 -5.32 -8.56 9.49
N THR A 14 -4.12 -9.10 9.71
CA THR A 14 -3.41 -8.95 11.00
C THR A 14 -3.13 -7.47 11.30
N ALA A 15 -2.61 -6.73 10.32
CA ALA A 15 -2.35 -5.30 10.47
C ALA A 15 -3.65 -4.52 10.76
N ALA A 16 -4.74 -4.83 10.05
CA ALA A 16 -6.03 -4.19 10.28
C ALA A 16 -6.56 -4.43 11.70
N VAL A 17 -6.42 -5.65 12.24
CA VAL A 17 -6.83 -5.99 13.61
C VAL A 17 -6.03 -5.21 14.64
N ILE A 18 -4.70 -5.13 14.48
CA ILE A 18 -3.83 -4.38 15.41
C ILE A 18 -4.26 -2.92 15.47
N VAL A 19 -4.53 -2.31 14.30
CA VAL A 19 -5.00 -0.93 14.20
C VAL A 19 -6.35 -0.76 14.88
N ALA A 20 -7.30 -1.66 14.65
CA ALA A 20 -8.64 -1.60 15.25
C ALA A 20 -8.59 -1.70 16.78
N VAL A 21 -7.82 -2.64 17.33
CA VAL A 21 -7.64 -2.80 18.78
C VAL A 21 -7.01 -1.54 19.40
N THR A 22 -6.00 -0.98 18.73
CA THR A 22 -5.32 0.25 19.19
C THR A 22 -6.29 1.43 19.25
N LEU A 23 -7.18 1.57 18.26
CA LEU A 23 -8.17 2.64 18.21
C LEU A 23 -9.25 2.53 19.30
N ILE A 24 -9.60 1.31 19.71
CA ILE A 24 -10.57 1.06 20.79
C ILE A 24 -9.93 1.38 22.16
N TRP A 25 -8.69 0.93 22.38
CA TRP A 25 -7.99 1.10 23.65
C TRP A 25 -7.50 2.53 23.90
N LEU A 26 -7.12 3.27 22.86
CA LEU A 26 -6.60 4.63 22.98
C LEU A 26 -7.46 5.62 22.18
N PRO A 27 -8.53 6.17 22.78
CA PRO A 27 -9.40 7.13 22.11
C PRO A 27 -8.66 8.40 21.65
N ALA A 28 -7.63 8.80 22.38
CA ALA A 28 -6.78 9.95 22.04
C ALA A 28 -6.03 9.75 20.71
N TYR A 29 -5.71 8.50 20.34
CA TYR A 29 -5.00 8.19 19.10
C TYR A 29 -5.88 8.24 17.85
N ARG A 30 -7.20 8.37 17.99
CA ARG A 30 -8.14 8.42 16.86
C ARG A 30 -7.85 9.57 15.90
N TRP A 31 -7.55 10.76 16.45
CA TRP A 31 -7.21 11.93 15.64
C TRP A 31 -5.86 11.78 14.93
N PHE A 32 -4.85 11.24 15.63
CA PHE A 32 -3.55 10.96 15.04
C PHE A 32 -3.67 9.95 13.88
N PHE A 33 -4.43 8.88 14.09
CA PHE A 33 -4.69 7.88 13.06
C PHE A 33 -5.47 8.46 11.88
N ALA A 34 -6.50 9.28 12.14
CA ALA A 34 -7.27 9.95 11.08
C ALA A 34 -6.39 10.84 10.20
N ILE A 35 -5.48 11.60 10.80
CA ILE A 35 -4.53 12.45 10.06
C ILE A 35 -3.57 11.58 9.23
N SER A 36 -3.04 10.50 9.82
CA SER A 36 -2.15 9.56 9.11
C SER A 36 -2.82 8.90 7.91
N VAL A 37 -4.06 8.41 8.07
CA VAL A 37 -4.86 7.86 6.98
C VAL A 37 -5.15 8.93 5.93
N GLY A 38 -5.46 10.15 6.35
CA GLY A 38 -5.66 11.30 5.46
C GLY A 38 -4.44 11.54 4.57
N PHE A 39 -3.23 11.57 5.13
CA PHE A 39 -2.00 11.70 4.35
C PHE A 39 -1.80 10.53 3.38
N GLY A 40 -2.04 9.29 3.84
CA GLY A 40 -1.96 8.12 2.97
C GLY A 40 -2.91 8.22 1.79
N LEU A 41 -4.14 8.67 2.02
CA LEU A 41 -5.15 8.84 0.98
C LEU A 41 -4.81 9.99 0.03
N VAL A 42 -4.25 11.10 0.53
CA VAL A 42 -3.79 12.22 -0.29
C VAL A 42 -2.67 11.77 -1.22
N ILE A 43 -1.68 11.04 -0.72
CA ILE A 43 -0.56 10.55 -1.54
C ILE A 43 -1.05 9.51 -2.55
N ALA A 44 -1.86 8.55 -2.11
CA ALA A 44 -2.43 7.53 -3.00
C ALA A 44 -3.30 8.15 -4.09
N GLY A 45 -4.13 9.13 -3.74
CA GLY A 45 -4.94 9.89 -4.69
C GLY A 45 -4.09 10.70 -5.65
N ALA A 46 -3.04 11.38 -5.17
CA ALA A 46 -2.12 12.12 -6.01
C ALA A 46 -1.39 11.20 -7.01
N LEU A 47 -0.89 10.05 -6.56
CA LEU A 47 -0.26 9.04 -7.41
C LEU A 47 -1.24 8.45 -8.42
N TYR A 48 -2.46 8.14 -7.99
CA TYR A 48 -3.52 7.62 -8.87
C TYR A 48 -3.85 8.64 -9.95
N LEU A 49 -4.02 9.91 -9.57
CA LEU A 49 -4.36 10.99 -10.48
C LEU A 49 -3.19 11.32 -11.43
N TRP A 50 -1.97 11.31 -10.92
CA TRP A 50 -0.75 11.42 -11.73
C TRP A 50 -0.66 10.29 -12.76
N HIS A 51 -0.86 9.04 -12.34
CA HIS A 51 -0.87 7.89 -13.24
C HIS A 51 -2.03 7.95 -14.26
N ARG A 52 -3.16 8.57 -13.88
CA ARG A 52 -4.30 8.77 -14.78
C ARG A 52 -4.00 9.81 -15.86
N PHE A 53 -3.30 10.90 -15.53
CA PHE A 53 -2.98 11.99 -16.47
C PHE A 53 -1.68 11.79 -17.24
N ARG A 54 -0.71 11.10 -16.65
CA ARG A 54 0.51 10.61 -17.28
C ARG A 54 0.57 9.10 -17.15
N PRO A 55 -0.21 8.37 -17.98
CA PRO A 55 -0.06 6.93 -18.05
C PRO A 55 1.40 6.63 -18.41
N VAL A 56 2.05 5.80 -17.60
CA VAL A 56 3.40 5.31 -17.88
C VAL A 56 3.32 4.62 -19.23
N ARG A 57 3.91 5.23 -20.25
CA ARG A 57 3.90 4.65 -21.58
C ARG A 57 4.87 3.47 -21.59
N GLU A 58 4.52 2.39 -22.30
CA GLU A 58 5.32 1.15 -22.34
C GLU A 58 6.76 1.38 -22.85
N ASP A 59 7.01 2.51 -23.51
CA ASP A 59 8.33 2.99 -23.96
C ASP A 59 9.25 3.55 -22.85
N GLU A 60 8.72 3.90 -21.67
CA GLU A 60 9.53 4.35 -20.51
C GLU A 60 9.81 3.21 -19.51
N VAL A 61 9.09 2.09 -19.63
CA VAL A 61 9.44 0.87 -18.90
C VAL A 61 10.64 0.28 -19.60
N GLU A 62 11.84 0.59 -19.11
CA GLU A 62 13.06 -0.06 -19.57
C GLU A 62 12.81 -1.57 -19.59
N ASN A 63 12.76 -2.12 -20.81
CA ASN A 63 12.42 -3.51 -21.07
C ASN A 63 13.56 -4.37 -20.52
N LYS A 64 13.53 -4.58 -19.21
CA LYS A 64 14.29 -5.62 -18.55
C LYS A 64 13.55 -6.92 -18.83
N ARG A 65 13.60 -7.41 -20.07
CA ARG A 65 13.50 -8.84 -20.37
C ARG A 65 14.89 -9.43 -20.14
N PRO A 66 15.21 -9.96 -18.96
CA PRO A 66 16.50 -10.62 -18.74
C PRO A 66 16.64 -11.96 -19.48
N LEU A 67 15.63 -12.41 -20.23
CA LEU A 67 15.56 -13.79 -20.73
C LEU A 67 15.32 -13.96 -22.24
N GLY A 68 15.24 -12.88 -23.03
CA GLY A 68 15.32 -12.98 -24.51
C GLY A 68 14.37 -13.97 -25.18
N LEU A 69 13.21 -14.29 -24.57
CA LEU A 69 12.25 -15.19 -25.19
C LEU A 69 11.35 -14.39 -26.14
N SER A 70 11.33 -14.86 -27.39
CA SER A 70 10.50 -14.39 -28.50
C SER A 70 9.06 -14.82 -28.32
#